data_AF-F6YEF2-F1
#
_entry.id   AF-F6YEF2-F1
#
_cell.length_a   1.000
_cell.length_b   1.000
_cell.length_c   1.000
_cell.angle_alpha   90.00
_cell.angle_beta   90.00
_cell.angle_gamma   90.00
#
_symmetry.space_group_name_H-M   'P 1'
#
loop_
_entity.id
_entity.type
_entity.pdbx_description
1 polymer ?
#
loop_
_entity_poly.entity_id
_entity_poly.type
_entity_poly.pdbx_seq_one_letter_code
_entity_poly.pdbx_strand_id
1 'polypeptide(L)'
;IRDGGPWEDPVLQAVLKAQPASQEIVNKYLSSENPLFFELRARYLIACERIPEAMALIKSCINHPEISKDLYFHQALFTCLFMSPVEDQLFREHLLKTDCKSGIDIICNAEKEGKTMLALQLCESFLIPQLQNGDMYCIWELIFIWSKLQLKSNPSKQVFVDQCYQLLRTATNVRVIFPFMKIIKDEVEEEGLQICVEICGCALQLDLHDDPKTKCLIYKTIAHFLPNDLEILRICALSIFFLERSLEAYRTVEELYKRPDEEYNEGTSSVQNRVRFELLPILKKGLFFDPEFWNFVMIKKNCVALLNQSTGETDPDDVSGVQ
;
A
#
# COMPACT_ATOMS: atom_id res chain seq x y z
N ILE A 1 18.58 2.56 50.90
CA ILE A 1 18.43 3.59 49.84
C ILE A 1 19.37 4.72 50.21
N ARG A 2 20.57 4.77 49.60
CA ARG A 2 21.58 5.80 49.91
C ARG A 2 21.57 6.96 48.90
N ASP A 3 20.77 6.83 47.84
CA ASP A 3 20.72 7.78 46.71
C ASP A 3 19.27 8.20 46.44
N GLY A 4 18.72 9.09 47.27
CA GLY A 4 17.44 9.78 47.01
C GLY A 4 16.23 8.90 46.65
N GLY A 5 15.14 9.54 46.23
CA GLY A 5 13.99 8.89 45.59
C GLY A 5 14.24 8.61 44.10
N PRO A 6 13.34 7.88 43.41
CA PRO A 6 13.51 7.47 42.01
C PRO A 6 13.60 8.63 40.99
N TRP A 7 13.40 9.86 41.45
CA TRP A 7 13.45 11.10 40.68
C TRP A 7 14.57 12.05 41.11
N GLU A 8 15.32 11.74 42.17
CA GLU A 8 16.24 12.70 42.82
C GLU A 8 17.61 12.79 42.14
N ASP A 9 17.88 11.99 41.11
CA ASP A 9 19.14 12.09 40.37
C ASP A 9 19.28 13.49 39.73
N PRO A 10 20.41 14.20 39.95
CA PRO A 10 20.58 15.57 39.48
C PRO A 10 20.62 15.68 37.95
N VAL A 11 21.11 14.66 37.25
CA VAL A 11 21.13 14.61 35.78
C VAL A 11 19.71 14.41 35.27
N LEU A 12 18.94 13.50 35.87
CA LEU A 12 17.52 13.32 35.54
C LEU A 12 16.73 14.62 35.75
N GLN A 13 16.92 15.30 36.88
CA GLN A 13 16.25 16.57 37.16
C GLN A 13 16.60 17.66 36.16
N ALA A 14 17.87 17.74 35.73
CA ALA A 14 18.29 18.66 34.68
C ALA A 14 17.60 18.34 33.34
N VAL A 15 17.54 17.06 32.95
CA VAL A 15 16.84 16.59 31.75
C VAL A 15 15.36 16.96 31.79
N LEU A 16 14.64 16.64 32.87
CA LEU A 16 13.19 16.91 32.97
C LEU A 16 12.88 18.41 32.90
N LYS A 17 13.79 19.27 33.39
CA LYS A 17 13.66 20.73 33.33
C LYS A 17 14.17 21.33 32.02
N ALA A 18 14.55 20.49 31.04
CA ALA A 18 15.17 20.89 29.78
C ALA A 18 16.38 21.83 29.96
N GLN A 19 17.15 21.63 31.03
CA GLN A 19 18.37 22.39 31.28
C GLN A 19 19.50 21.91 30.38
N PRO A 20 20.40 22.80 29.94
CA PRO A 20 21.54 22.41 29.11
C PRO A 20 22.48 21.50 29.92
N ALA A 21 22.61 20.25 29.46
CA ALA A 21 23.54 19.26 29.98
C ALA A 21 24.34 18.67 28.83
N SER A 22 25.60 18.32 29.05
CA SER A 22 26.41 17.67 28.02
C SER A 22 25.87 16.28 27.72
N GLN A 23 25.82 15.91 26.43
CA GLN A 23 25.34 14.59 25.99
C GLN A 23 26.10 13.43 26.65
N GLU A 24 27.40 13.58 26.93
CA GLU A 24 28.20 12.56 27.60
C GLU A 24 27.73 12.26 29.04
N ILE A 25 27.42 13.31 29.82
CA ILE A 25 26.88 13.16 31.18
C ILE A 25 25.52 12.48 31.14
N VAL A 26 24.64 12.91 30.23
CA VAL A 26 23.31 12.30 30.05
C VAL A 26 23.45 10.84 29.64
N ASN A 27 24.33 10.51 28.71
CA ASN A 27 24.54 9.13 28.27
C ASN A 27 25.11 8.25 29.39
N LYS A 28 26.03 8.78 30.20
CA LYS A 28 26.57 8.07 31.36
C LYS A 28 25.49 7.76 32.40
N TYR A 29 24.57 8.70 32.63
CA TYR A 29 23.41 8.48 33.49
C TYR A 29 22.45 7.44 32.89
N LEU A 30 22.10 7.57 31.61
CA LEU A 30 21.23 6.60 30.94
C LEU A 30 21.83 5.19 30.90
N SER A 31 23.16 5.07 30.88
CA SER A 31 23.87 3.79 30.96
C SER A 31 24.01 3.24 32.40
N SER A 32 23.69 4.02 33.44
CA SER A 32 23.82 3.57 34.84
C SER A 32 22.61 2.80 35.34
N GLU A 33 21.46 2.95 34.69
CA GLU A 33 20.20 2.28 35.06
C GLU A 33 19.70 1.37 33.94
N ASN A 34 18.81 0.44 34.29
CA ASN A 34 18.13 -0.39 33.29
C ASN A 34 17.14 0.46 32.46
N PRO A 35 17.10 0.34 31.12
CA PRO A 35 16.19 1.10 30.26
C PRO A 35 14.71 1.04 30.67
N LEU A 36 14.27 -0.08 31.25
CA LEU A 36 12.92 -0.26 31.77
C LEU A 36 12.53 0.82 32.79
N PHE A 37 13.47 1.33 33.58
CA PHE A 37 13.17 2.39 34.55
C PHE A 37 12.85 3.71 33.86
N PHE A 38 13.49 4.03 32.74
CA PHE A 38 13.17 5.22 31.95
C PHE A 38 11.82 5.08 31.25
N GLU A 39 11.51 3.89 30.75
CA GLU A 39 10.20 3.55 30.21
C GLU A 39 9.09 3.74 31.27
N LEU A 40 9.28 3.21 32.49
CA LEU A 40 8.33 3.42 33.59
C LEU A 40 8.16 4.89 33.96
N ARG A 41 9.25 5.65 34.01
CA ARG A 41 9.22 7.11 34.27
C ARG A 41 8.48 7.85 33.16
N ALA A 42 8.74 7.52 31.89
CA ALA A 42 8.06 8.12 30.75
C ALA A 42 6.55 7.83 30.78
N ARG A 43 6.14 6.57 31.03
CA ARG A 43 4.73 6.20 31.22
C ARG A 43 4.08 7.02 32.33
N TYR A 44 4.74 7.14 33.48
CA TYR A 44 4.24 7.91 34.60
C TYR A 44 4.04 9.39 34.24
N LEU A 45 5.02 10.02 33.60
CA LEU A 45 4.94 11.43 33.20
C LEU A 45 3.82 11.67 32.18
N ILE A 46 3.65 10.78 31.19
CA ILE A 46 2.55 10.83 30.22
C ILE A 46 1.20 10.68 30.92
N ALA A 47 1.07 9.71 31.82
CA ALA A 47 -0.16 9.47 32.57
C ALA A 47 -0.55 10.65 33.49
N CYS A 48 0.44 11.39 34.00
CA CYS A 48 0.24 12.62 34.77
C CYS A 48 0.11 13.88 33.89
N GLU A 49 0.05 13.76 32.57
CA GLU A 49 -0.01 14.87 31.60
C GLU A 49 1.16 15.87 31.71
N ARG A 50 2.30 15.45 32.27
CA ARG A 50 3.54 16.25 32.32
C ARG A 50 4.32 16.11 31.01
N ILE A 51 3.65 16.46 29.90
CA ILE A 51 4.12 16.22 28.53
C ILE A 51 5.50 16.83 28.24
N PRO A 52 5.82 18.08 28.65
CA PRO A 52 7.15 18.65 28.40
C PRO A 52 8.28 17.84 29.03
N GLU A 53 8.07 17.35 30.25
CA GLU A 53 9.06 16.56 30.98
C GLU A 53 9.19 15.14 30.39
N ALA A 54 8.05 14.52 30.04
CA ALA A 54 8.04 13.24 29.34
C ALA A 54 8.85 13.34 28.04
N MET A 55 8.59 14.36 27.23
CA MET A 55 9.29 14.58 25.97
C MET A 55 10.79 14.81 26.16
N ALA A 56 11.20 15.58 27.17
CA ALA A 56 12.62 15.82 27.44
C ALA A 56 13.36 14.52 27.82
N LEU A 57 12.75 13.67 28.65
CA LEU A 57 13.28 12.35 29.00
C LEU A 57 13.33 11.42 27.77
N ILE A 58 12.24 11.33 27.02
CA ILE A 58 12.13 10.46 25.84
C ILE A 58 13.14 10.87 24.76
N LYS A 59 13.26 12.17 24.46
CA LYS A 59 14.26 12.69 23.50
C LYS A 59 15.69 12.34 23.94
N SER A 60 15.98 12.42 25.25
CA SER A 60 17.29 12.01 25.78
C SER A 60 17.54 10.51 25.57
N CYS A 61 16.53 9.66 25.74
CA CYS A 61 16.61 8.22 25.51
C CYS A 61 16.82 7.89 24.02
N ILE A 62 16.10 8.56 23.11
CA ILE A 62 16.26 8.39 21.65
C ILE A 62 17.64 8.87 21.15
N ASN A 63 18.26 9.83 21.82
CA ASN A 63 19.61 10.28 21.49
C ASN A 63 20.72 9.35 22.01
N HIS A 64 20.38 8.35 22.84
CA HIS A 64 21.34 7.41 23.38
C HIS A 64 21.54 6.20 22.44
N PRO A 65 22.78 5.83 22.06
CA PRO A 65 23.05 4.82 21.02
C PRO A 65 22.41 3.44 21.23
N GLU A 66 22.30 2.99 22.49
CA GLU A 66 21.75 1.67 22.81
C GLU A 66 20.27 1.71 23.17
N ILE A 67 19.77 2.83 23.72
CA ILE A 67 18.36 2.92 24.17
C ILE A 67 17.46 3.31 23.01
N SER A 68 17.98 4.06 22.03
CA SER A 68 17.28 4.44 20.81
C SER A 68 16.80 3.25 19.97
N LYS A 69 17.36 2.05 20.17
CA LYS A 69 16.92 0.83 19.50
C LYS A 69 15.58 0.32 20.03
N ASP A 70 15.14 0.78 21.20
CA ASP A 70 13.88 0.41 21.80
C ASP A 70 12.73 1.26 21.22
N LEU A 71 11.82 0.59 20.52
CA LEU A 71 10.66 1.19 19.86
C LEU A 71 9.70 1.88 20.84
N TYR A 72 9.72 1.51 22.12
CA TYR A 72 8.87 2.15 23.13
C TYR A 72 9.09 3.67 23.16
N PHE A 73 10.35 4.13 23.15
CA PHE A 73 10.62 5.57 23.25
C PHE A 73 10.17 6.34 22.01
N HIS A 74 10.27 5.72 20.83
CA HIS A 74 9.73 6.28 19.58
C HIS A 74 8.19 6.38 19.63
N GLN A 75 7.50 5.31 20.04
CA GLN A 75 6.05 5.32 20.23
C GLN A 75 5.60 6.34 21.28
N ALA A 76 6.35 6.46 22.38
CA ALA A 76 6.08 7.42 23.44
C ALA A 76 6.24 8.86 22.94
N LEU A 77 7.25 9.13 22.09
CA LEU A 77 7.42 10.44 21.47
C LEU A 77 6.24 10.79 20.56
N PHE A 78 5.80 9.88 19.69
CA PHE A 78 4.59 10.08 18.88
C PHE A 78 3.34 10.32 19.74
N THR A 79 3.20 9.58 20.85
CA THR A 79 2.10 9.78 21.81
C THR A 79 2.14 11.21 22.38
N CYS A 80 3.30 11.68 22.84
CA CYS A 80 3.44 13.03 23.38
C CYS A 80 3.16 14.12 22.33
N LEU A 81 3.66 13.95 21.11
CA LEU A 81 3.45 14.90 20.01
C LEU A 81 1.97 14.98 19.61
N PHE A 82 1.26 13.85 19.61
CA PHE A 82 -0.19 13.82 19.38
C PHE A 82 -0.97 14.55 20.48
N MET A 83 -0.51 14.47 21.73
CA MET A 83 -1.09 15.22 22.85
C MET A 83 -0.72 16.71 22.86
N SER A 84 0.26 17.14 22.06
CA SER A 84 0.71 18.53 21.95
C SER A 84 0.77 19.00 20.48
N PRO A 85 -0.38 19.35 19.88
CA PRO A 85 -0.49 19.65 18.44
C PRO A 85 0.32 20.86 17.96
N VAL A 86 0.89 21.65 18.88
CA VAL A 86 1.73 22.82 18.57
C VAL A 86 3.07 22.41 17.91
N GLU A 87 3.44 21.12 18.01
CA GLU A 87 4.70 20.58 17.50
C GLU A 87 4.58 19.77 16.17
N ASP A 88 3.69 20.17 15.24
CA ASP A 88 3.49 19.45 13.95
C ASP A 88 4.80 19.26 13.15
N GLN A 89 5.71 20.24 13.22
CA GLN A 89 7.01 20.14 12.57
C GLN A 89 7.87 19.01 13.17
N LEU A 90 7.91 18.88 14.50
CA LEU A 90 8.69 17.83 15.16
C LEU A 90 8.09 16.44 14.91
N PHE A 91 6.77 16.35 14.80
CA PHE A 91 6.10 15.12 14.36
C PHE A 91 6.57 14.67 12.99
N ARG A 92 6.57 15.58 12.00
CA ARG A 92 7.06 15.27 10.64
C ARG A 92 8.54 14.92 10.63
N GLU A 93 9.38 15.64 11.38
CA GLU A 93 10.81 15.34 11.47
C GLU A 93 11.09 13.96 12.09
N HIS A 94 10.31 13.56 13.11
CA HIS A 94 10.46 12.24 13.72
C HIS A 94 9.94 11.13 12.79
N LEU A 95 8.83 11.38 12.09
CA LEU A 95 8.27 10.47 11.08
C LEU A 95 9.31 10.16 9.99
N LEU A 96 9.98 11.18 9.44
CA LEU A 96 11.00 11.02 8.39
C LEU A 96 12.24 10.22 8.84
N LYS A 97 12.55 10.22 10.15
CA LYS A 97 13.67 9.46 10.72
C LYS A 97 13.31 8.03 11.09
N THR A 98 12.01 7.71 11.14
CA THR A 98 11.52 6.40 11.55
C THR A 98 11.34 5.52 10.31
N ASP A 99 12.03 4.38 10.26
CA ASP A 99 11.83 3.40 9.18
C ASP A 99 10.38 2.87 9.19
N CYS A 100 9.83 2.61 8.00
CA CYS A 100 8.43 2.22 7.88
C CYS A 100 8.08 0.90 8.62
N LYS A 101 9.00 -0.08 8.70
CA LYS A 101 8.71 -1.31 9.46
C LYS A 101 8.61 -1.03 10.95
N SER A 102 9.52 -0.19 11.47
CA SER A 102 9.42 0.30 12.86
C SER A 102 8.13 1.10 13.06
N GLY A 103 7.74 1.91 12.09
CA GLY A 103 6.46 2.62 12.07
C GLY A 103 5.26 1.68 12.18
N ILE A 104 5.24 0.57 11.43
CA ILE A 104 4.19 -0.46 11.52
C ILE A 104 4.12 -1.06 12.92
N ASP A 105 5.25 -1.45 13.50
CA ASP A 105 5.28 -2.00 14.87
C ASP A 105 4.73 -1.00 15.89
N ILE A 106 5.11 0.28 15.77
CA ILE A 106 4.60 1.39 16.60
C ILE A 106 3.08 1.55 16.43
N ILE A 107 2.56 1.54 15.20
CA ILE A 107 1.12 1.64 14.91
C ILE A 107 0.37 0.47 15.57
N CYS A 108 0.83 -0.76 15.37
CA CYS A 108 0.22 -1.95 15.94
C CYS A 108 0.25 -1.93 17.47
N ASN A 109 1.34 -1.46 18.08
CA ASN A 109 1.43 -1.34 19.54
C ASN A 109 0.48 -0.26 20.08
N ALA A 110 0.39 0.89 19.41
CA ALA A 110 -0.57 1.94 19.78
C ALA A 110 -2.02 1.44 19.68
N GLU A 111 -2.35 0.63 18.67
CA GLU A 111 -3.67 0.01 18.49
C GLU A 111 -3.98 -0.98 19.62
N LYS A 112 -3.02 -1.84 20.01
CA LYS A 112 -3.13 -2.76 21.14
C LYS A 112 -3.32 -2.05 22.48
N GLU A 113 -2.72 -0.87 22.66
CA GLU A 113 -2.92 0.00 23.83
C GLU A 113 -4.28 0.71 23.82
N GLY A 114 -5.12 0.50 22.80
CA GLY A 114 -6.43 1.12 22.66
C GLY A 114 -6.39 2.55 22.10
N LYS A 115 -5.21 3.06 21.71
CA LYS A 115 -5.03 4.41 21.15
C LYS A 115 -5.35 4.43 19.65
N THR A 116 -6.56 4.02 19.29
CA THR A 116 -6.98 3.81 17.89
C THR A 116 -6.82 5.08 17.03
N MET A 117 -7.16 6.26 17.56
CA MET A 117 -7.05 7.52 16.80
C MET A 117 -5.59 7.88 16.48
N LEU A 118 -4.68 7.72 17.46
CA LEU A 118 -3.25 7.90 17.26
C LEU A 118 -2.71 6.91 16.22
N ALA A 119 -3.08 5.63 16.36
CA ALA A 119 -2.66 4.58 15.43
C ALA A 119 -3.12 4.89 13.99
N LEU A 120 -4.36 5.36 13.82
CA LEU A 120 -4.91 5.75 12.52
C LEU A 120 -4.15 6.94 11.93
N GLN A 121 -3.96 8.02 12.70
CA GLN A 121 -3.19 9.19 12.24
C GLN A 121 -1.75 8.82 11.86
N LEU A 122 -1.08 7.98 12.66
CA LEU A 122 0.26 7.49 12.33
C LEU A 122 0.24 6.66 11.05
N CYS A 123 -0.71 5.75 10.90
CA CYS A 123 -0.85 4.91 9.72
C CYS A 123 -1.03 5.77 8.45
N GLU A 124 -1.90 6.78 8.50
CA GLU A 124 -2.07 7.73 7.39
C GLU A 124 -0.81 8.56 7.12
N SER A 125 -0.10 8.97 8.17
CA SER A 125 1.14 9.73 8.06
C SER A 125 2.27 8.94 7.37
N PHE A 126 2.34 7.62 7.57
CA PHE A 126 3.28 6.76 6.84
C PHE A 126 2.75 6.38 5.44
N LEU A 127 1.44 6.15 5.29
CA LEU A 127 0.83 5.67 4.05
C LEU A 127 0.80 6.75 2.95
N ILE A 128 0.35 7.96 3.26
CA ILE A 128 0.16 9.01 2.25
C ILE A 128 1.45 9.36 1.50
N PRO A 129 2.61 9.56 2.16
CA PRO A 129 3.86 9.81 1.45
C PRO A 129 4.27 8.68 0.52
N GLN A 130 4.03 7.41 0.89
CA GLN A 130 4.34 6.28 0.02
C GLN A 130 3.47 6.27 -1.24
N LEU A 131 2.16 6.55 -1.10
CA LEU A 131 1.25 6.68 -2.23
C LEU A 131 1.71 7.79 -3.19
N GLN A 132 2.04 8.96 -2.65
CA GLN A 132 2.47 10.12 -3.43
C GLN A 132 3.81 9.89 -4.14
N ASN A 133 4.76 9.26 -3.47
CA ASN A 133 6.08 8.94 -4.03
C ASN A 133 6.06 7.70 -4.94
N GLY A 134 4.98 6.93 -4.94
CA GLY A 134 4.85 5.69 -5.70
C GLY A 134 5.66 4.52 -5.12
N ASP A 135 6.06 4.63 -3.85
CA ASP A 135 6.83 3.61 -3.14
C ASP A 135 5.92 2.47 -2.68
N MET A 136 6.33 1.24 -2.97
CA MET A 136 5.60 0.02 -2.61
C MET A 136 6.15 -0.63 -1.34
N TYR A 137 7.18 -0.07 -0.71
CA TYR A 137 7.76 -0.57 0.53
C TYR A 137 6.76 -0.50 1.69
N CYS A 138 6.37 -1.64 2.25
CA CYS A 138 5.39 -1.74 3.35
C CYS A 138 3.96 -1.28 3.03
N ILE A 139 3.65 -0.97 1.75
CA ILE A 139 2.36 -0.41 1.36
C ILE A 139 1.20 -1.37 1.62
N TRP A 140 1.43 -2.68 1.46
CA TRP A 140 0.40 -3.71 1.67
C TRP A 140 0.01 -3.78 3.13
N GLU A 141 0.99 -3.83 4.03
CA GLU A 141 0.81 -3.86 5.46
C GLU A 141 0.14 -2.57 5.95
N LEU A 142 0.59 -1.40 5.48
CA LEU A 142 -0.02 -0.12 5.84
C LEU A 142 -1.48 -0.01 5.37
N ILE A 143 -1.80 -0.38 4.13
CA ILE A 143 -3.19 -0.34 3.63
C ILE A 143 -4.07 -1.32 4.42
N PHE A 144 -3.55 -2.50 4.76
CA PHE A 144 -4.28 -3.48 5.57
C PHE A 144 -4.53 -2.99 7.00
N ILE A 145 -3.52 -2.42 7.66
CA ILE A 145 -3.67 -1.86 9.02
C ILE A 145 -4.61 -0.66 9.00
N TRP A 146 -4.44 0.24 8.03
CA TRP A 146 -5.29 1.40 7.81
C TRP A 146 -6.76 0.98 7.66
N SER A 147 -7.06 -0.05 6.87
CA SER A 147 -8.45 -0.48 6.65
C SER A 147 -9.14 -0.91 7.94
N LYS A 148 -8.44 -1.68 8.78
CA LYS A 148 -8.95 -2.14 10.08
C LYS A 148 -9.12 -0.96 11.05
N LEU A 149 -8.13 -0.07 11.13
CA LEU A 149 -8.20 1.13 11.98
C LEU A 149 -9.32 2.08 11.54
N GLN A 150 -9.52 2.22 10.24
CA GLN A 150 -10.52 3.11 9.67
C GLN A 150 -11.93 2.61 9.97
N LEU A 151 -12.19 1.32 9.78
CA LEU A 151 -13.49 0.71 10.11
C LEU A 151 -13.75 0.63 11.61
N LYS A 152 -12.70 0.48 12.43
CA LYS A 152 -12.81 0.57 13.90
C LYS A 152 -13.18 1.99 14.35
N SER A 153 -12.67 3.01 13.67
CA SER A 153 -12.98 4.42 13.94
C SER A 153 -14.34 4.85 13.39
N ASN A 154 -14.71 4.36 12.19
CA ASN A 154 -16.00 4.60 11.56
C ASN A 154 -16.49 3.34 10.82
N PRO A 155 -17.52 2.64 11.32
CA PRO A 155 -17.96 1.36 10.76
C PRO A 155 -18.71 1.48 9.42
N SER A 156 -18.96 2.69 8.90
CA SER A 156 -19.67 2.89 7.64
C SER A 156 -18.85 2.42 6.44
N LYS A 157 -19.36 1.40 5.73
CA LYS A 157 -18.74 0.85 4.52
C LYS A 157 -18.67 1.86 3.38
N GLN A 158 -19.69 2.71 3.23
CA GLN A 158 -19.68 3.78 2.23
C GLN A 158 -18.55 4.79 2.50
N VAL A 159 -18.40 5.25 3.74
CA VAL A 159 -17.32 6.19 4.11
C VAL A 159 -15.95 5.53 3.87
N PHE A 160 -15.80 4.26 4.22
CA PHE A 160 -14.58 3.50 3.98
C PHE A 160 -14.23 3.45 2.48
N VAL A 161 -15.21 3.17 1.60
CA VAL A 161 -15.02 3.17 0.15
C VAL A 161 -14.65 4.56 -0.36
N ASP A 162 -15.34 5.61 0.10
CA ASP A 162 -15.04 6.99 -0.29
C ASP A 162 -13.59 7.36 0.07
N GLN A 163 -13.10 6.93 1.23
CA GLN A 163 -11.73 7.17 1.64
C GLN A 163 -10.71 6.34 0.87
N CYS A 164 -11.03 5.09 0.50
CA CYS A 164 -10.19 4.32 -0.41
C CYS A 164 -10.00 5.08 -1.73
N TYR A 165 -11.08 5.65 -2.28
CA TYR A 165 -10.99 6.49 -3.48
C TYR A 165 -10.17 7.77 -3.26
N GLN A 166 -10.28 8.42 -2.11
CA GLN A 166 -9.44 9.58 -1.82
C GLN A 166 -7.95 9.22 -1.78
N LEU A 167 -7.58 8.12 -1.12
CA LEU A 167 -6.19 7.65 -1.08
C LEU A 167 -5.69 7.24 -2.47
N LEU A 168 -6.50 6.49 -3.23
CA LEU A 168 -6.17 6.12 -4.61
C LEU A 168 -5.91 7.33 -5.51
N ARG A 169 -6.62 8.44 -5.33
CA ARG A 169 -6.39 9.70 -6.08
C ARG A 169 -5.05 10.36 -5.78
N THR A 170 -4.47 10.10 -4.61
CA THR A 170 -3.13 10.61 -4.25
C THR A 170 -1.99 9.73 -4.76
N ALA A 171 -2.31 8.52 -5.22
CA ALA A 171 -1.32 7.55 -5.63
C ALA A 171 -0.74 7.85 -7.02
N THR A 172 0.58 7.77 -7.15
CA THR A 172 1.29 7.91 -8.43
C THR A 172 1.66 6.58 -9.07
N ASN A 173 1.64 5.49 -8.29
CA ASN A 173 1.90 4.13 -8.77
C ASN A 173 0.61 3.31 -8.83
N VAL A 174 0.14 3.00 -10.04
CA VAL A 174 -1.12 2.29 -10.26
C VAL A 174 -1.15 0.89 -9.66
N ARG A 175 -0.01 0.25 -9.38
CA ARG A 175 0.00 -1.08 -8.72
C ARG A 175 -0.62 -1.06 -7.32
N VAL A 176 -0.78 0.11 -6.71
CA VAL A 176 -1.45 0.21 -5.42
C VAL A 176 -2.95 -0.13 -5.47
N ILE A 177 -3.57 -0.17 -6.65
CA ILE A 177 -4.97 -0.62 -6.75
C ILE A 177 -5.14 -2.04 -6.19
N PHE A 178 -4.14 -2.92 -6.30
CA PHE A 178 -4.26 -4.32 -5.87
C PHE A 178 -4.44 -4.49 -4.35
N PRO A 179 -3.64 -3.87 -3.47
CA PRO A 179 -3.91 -3.90 -2.04
C PRO A 179 -5.25 -3.23 -1.67
N PHE A 180 -5.63 -2.13 -2.34
CA PHE A 180 -6.96 -1.51 -2.11
C PHE A 180 -8.11 -2.43 -2.50
N MET A 181 -8.04 -3.07 -3.66
CA MET A 181 -9.04 -4.04 -4.10
C MET A 181 -9.15 -5.22 -3.14
N LYS A 182 -8.02 -5.68 -2.59
CA LYS A 182 -8.01 -6.75 -1.58
C LYS A 182 -8.80 -6.34 -0.34
N ILE A 183 -8.54 -5.16 0.24
CA ILE A 183 -9.28 -4.72 1.43
C ILE A 183 -10.73 -4.36 1.11
N ILE A 184 -11.05 -3.80 -0.06
CA ILE A 184 -12.43 -3.50 -0.46
C ILE A 184 -13.24 -4.79 -0.58
N LYS A 185 -12.69 -5.81 -1.24
CA LYS A 185 -13.37 -7.10 -1.38
C LYS A 185 -13.58 -7.79 -0.02
N ASP A 186 -12.60 -7.70 0.87
CA ASP A 186 -12.69 -8.33 2.20
C ASP A 186 -13.69 -7.59 3.11
N GLU A 187 -13.86 -6.28 2.94
CA GLU A 187 -14.66 -5.44 3.85
C GLU A 187 -16.06 -5.08 3.32
N VAL A 188 -16.28 -5.07 2.01
CA VAL A 188 -17.53 -4.56 1.38
C VAL A 188 -18.35 -5.70 0.74
N GLU A 189 -17.99 -6.96 1.05
CA GLU A 189 -18.74 -8.16 0.66
C GLU A 189 -19.06 -8.20 -0.85
N GLU A 190 -20.33 -8.45 -1.22
CA GLU A 190 -20.79 -8.60 -2.60
C GLU A 190 -20.56 -7.33 -3.44
N GLU A 191 -20.81 -6.14 -2.87
CA GLU A 191 -20.60 -4.86 -3.57
C GLU A 191 -19.10 -4.56 -3.80
N GLY A 192 -18.23 -5.14 -2.99
CA GLY A 192 -16.77 -4.97 -3.11
C GLY A 192 -16.22 -5.44 -4.45
N LEU A 193 -16.76 -6.52 -5.02
CA LEU A 193 -16.32 -7.03 -6.32
C LEU A 193 -16.61 -6.03 -7.45
N GLN A 194 -17.81 -5.43 -7.43
CA GLN A 194 -18.21 -4.44 -8.42
C GLN A 194 -17.26 -3.23 -8.40
N ILE A 195 -16.97 -2.71 -7.21
CA ILE A 195 -16.03 -1.60 -7.00
C ILE A 195 -14.64 -1.98 -7.53
N CYS A 196 -14.18 -3.21 -7.28
CA CYS A 196 -12.88 -3.67 -7.77
C CYS A 196 -12.79 -3.72 -9.30
N VAL A 197 -13.88 -4.09 -9.98
CA VAL A 197 -13.97 -4.07 -11.46
C VAL A 197 -13.96 -2.64 -11.99
N GLU A 198 -14.70 -1.72 -11.36
CA GLU A 198 -14.70 -0.30 -11.69
C GLU A 198 -13.30 0.32 -11.52
N ILE A 199 -12.59 0.00 -10.42
CA ILE A 199 -11.20 0.42 -10.19
C ILE A 199 -10.27 -0.07 -11.31
N CYS A 200 -10.41 -1.32 -11.76
CA CYS A 200 -9.63 -1.86 -12.88
C CYS A 200 -9.90 -1.10 -14.18
N GLY A 201 -11.18 -0.84 -14.49
CA GLY A 201 -11.58 -0.06 -15.66
C GLY A 201 -11.02 1.37 -15.64
N CYS A 202 -11.04 2.03 -14.47
CA CYS A 202 -10.41 3.33 -14.27
C CYS A 202 -8.89 3.26 -14.47
N ALA A 203 -8.22 2.25 -13.90
CA ALA A 203 -6.77 2.08 -14.01
C ALA A 203 -6.31 1.89 -15.47
N LEU A 204 -7.06 1.16 -16.30
CA LEU A 204 -6.77 0.99 -17.73
C LEU A 204 -6.90 2.28 -18.55
N GLN A 205 -7.65 3.27 -18.05
CA GLN A 205 -7.82 4.57 -18.71
C GLN A 205 -6.72 5.58 -18.34
N LEU A 206 -5.93 5.30 -17.30
CA LEU A 206 -4.81 6.15 -16.92
C LEU A 206 -3.67 6.03 -17.93
N ASP A 207 -2.84 7.07 -18.05
CA ASP A 207 -1.57 6.98 -18.76
C ASP A 207 -0.60 6.15 -17.89
N LEU A 208 -0.55 4.85 -18.16
CA LEU A 208 0.32 3.90 -17.47
C LEU A 208 1.79 3.99 -17.91
N HIS A 209 2.20 5.05 -18.62
CA HIS A 209 3.55 5.25 -19.17
C HIS A 209 4.08 4.02 -19.92
N ASP A 210 3.16 3.35 -20.61
CA ASP A 210 3.36 2.07 -21.25
C ASP A 210 4.02 0.98 -20.37
N ASP A 211 3.47 0.75 -19.16
CA ASP A 211 3.81 -0.43 -18.35
C ASP A 211 2.97 -1.65 -18.79
N PRO A 212 3.47 -2.54 -19.69
CA PRO A 212 2.72 -3.70 -20.16
C PRO A 212 2.48 -4.71 -19.04
N LYS A 213 3.36 -4.79 -18.03
CA LYS A 213 3.24 -5.77 -16.94
C LYS A 213 2.05 -5.41 -16.06
N THR A 214 1.91 -4.14 -15.68
CA THR A 214 0.77 -3.67 -14.88
C THR A 214 -0.54 -3.80 -15.66
N LYS A 215 -0.56 -3.42 -16.95
CA LYS A 215 -1.72 -3.65 -17.84
C LYS A 215 -2.13 -5.13 -17.87
N CYS A 216 -1.18 -6.04 -18.05
CA CYS A 216 -1.44 -7.49 -18.05
C CYS A 216 -2.05 -7.96 -16.73
N LEU A 217 -1.52 -7.50 -15.59
CA LEU A 217 -2.09 -7.84 -14.29
C LEU A 217 -3.53 -7.35 -14.15
N ILE A 218 -3.85 -6.15 -14.64
CA ILE A 218 -5.21 -5.61 -14.61
C ILE A 218 -6.15 -6.48 -15.47
N TYR A 219 -5.77 -6.81 -16.70
CA TYR A 219 -6.57 -7.69 -17.56
C TYR A 219 -6.77 -9.09 -16.95
N LYS A 220 -5.72 -9.69 -16.37
CA LYS A 220 -5.81 -10.97 -15.66
C LYS A 220 -6.76 -10.88 -14.47
N THR A 221 -6.73 -9.76 -13.74
CA THR A 221 -7.61 -9.51 -12.59
C THR A 221 -9.07 -9.37 -13.01
N ILE A 222 -9.36 -8.62 -14.08
CA ILE A 222 -10.71 -8.50 -14.64
C ILE A 222 -11.25 -9.88 -15.07
N ALA A 223 -10.45 -10.63 -15.82
CA ALA A 223 -10.80 -11.99 -16.25
C ALA A 223 -11.08 -12.92 -15.06
N HIS A 224 -10.33 -12.78 -13.97
CA HIS A 224 -10.57 -13.54 -12.74
C HIS A 224 -11.89 -13.16 -12.04
N PHE A 225 -12.28 -11.88 -12.08
CA PHE A 225 -13.53 -11.41 -11.46
C PHE A 225 -14.79 -11.72 -12.26
N LEU A 226 -14.65 -11.86 -13.58
CA LEU A 226 -15.76 -12.07 -14.51
C LEU A 226 -15.59 -13.39 -15.28
N PRO A 227 -15.49 -14.55 -14.59
CA PRO A 227 -15.16 -15.82 -15.22
C PRO A 227 -16.29 -16.40 -16.09
N ASN A 228 -17.52 -15.88 -15.94
CA ASN A 228 -18.68 -16.32 -16.72
C ASN A 228 -18.95 -15.43 -17.94
N ASP A 229 -18.18 -14.35 -18.13
CA ASP A 229 -18.36 -13.42 -19.25
C ASP A 229 -17.36 -13.74 -20.37
N LEU A 230 -17.78 -14.59 -21.31
CA LEU A 230 -16.91 -15.05 -22.39
C LEU A 230 -16.40 -13.92 -23.28
N GLU A 231 -17.20 -12.86 -23.51
CA GLU A 231 -16.77 -11.69 -24.29
C GLU A 231 -15.61 -10.97 -23.58
N ILE A 232 -15.77 -10.69 -22.28
CA ILE A 232 -14.72 -10.05 -21.48
C ILE A 232 -13.47 -10.93 -21.40
N LEU A 233 -13.63 -12.24 -21.18
CA LEU A 233 -12.51 -13.18 -21.12
C LEU A 233 -11.70 -13.18 -22.42
N ARG A 234 -12.39 -13.25 -23.56
CA ARG A 234 -11.77 -13.23 -24.90
C ARG A 234 -11.02 -11.92 -25.15
N ILE A 235 -11.63 -10.78 -24.83
CA ILE A 235 -10.99 -9.46 -24.96
C ILE A 235 -9.75 -9.38 -24.06
N CYS A 236 -9.86 -9.73 -22.78
CA CYS A 236 -8.73 -9.71 -21.85
C CYS A 236 -7.59 -10.62 -22.31
N ALA A 237 -7.89 -11.82 -22.79
CA ALA A 237 -6.87 -12.74 -23.30
C ALA A 237 -6.14 -12.19 -24.52
N LEU A 238 -6.85 -11.56 -25.47
CA LEU A 238 -6.22 -10.87 -26.60
C LEU A 238 -5.35 -9.70 -26.14
N SER A 239 -5.85 -8.86 -25.23
CA SER A 239 -5.08 -7.74 -24.68
C SER A 239 -3.79 -8.22 -24.01
N ILE A 240 -3.85 -9.29 -23.22
CA ILE A 240 -2.66 -9.90 -22.59
C ILE A 240 -1.70 -10.44 -23.67
N PHE A 241 -2.22 -11.16 -24.67
CA PHE A 241 -1.41 -11.66 -25.77
C PHE A 241 -0.70 -10.54 -26.54
N PHE A 242 -1.37 -9.41 -26.79
CA PHE A 242 -0.79 -8.27 -27.46
C PHE A 242 0.36 -7.62 -26.69
N LEU A 243 0.27 -7.63 -25.35
CA LEU A 243 1.28 -7.07 -24.46
C LEU A 243 2.46 -8.02 -24.23
N GLU A 244 2.22 -9.31 -24.00
CA GLU A 244 3.28 -10.29 -23.67
C GLU A 244 3.89 -10.96 -24.91
N ARG A 245 3.12 -11.09 -26.00
CA ARG A 245 3.48 -11.84 -27.22
C ARG A 245 4.09 -13.22 -26.94
N SER A 246 3.55 -13.91 -25.93
CA SER A 246 4.03 -15.22 -25.48
C SER A 246 3.19 -16.37 -26.05
N LEU A 247 3.80 -17.56 -26.18
CA LEU A 247 3.08 -18.76 -26.59
C LEU A 247 2.00 -19.16 -25.58
N GLU A 248 2.23 -18.92 -24.29
CA GLU A 248 1.28 -19.18 -23.22
C GLU A 248 0.02 -18.31 -23.36
N ALA A 249 0.19 -17.00 -23.54
CA ALA A 249 -0.94 -16.09 -23.76
C ALA A 249 -1.72 -16.45 -25.03
N TYR A 250 -1.02 -16.88 -26.09
CA TYR A 250 -1.67 -17.36 -27.31
C TYR A 250 -2.50 -18.63 -27.09
N ARG A 251 -2.03 -19.58 -26.28
CA ARG A 251 -2.81 -20.80 -25.95
C ARG A 251 -4.11 -20.45 -25.24
N THR A 252 -4.10 -19.48 -24.33
CA THR A 252 -5.30 -18.99 -23.66
C THR A 252 -6.29 -18.37 -24.66
N VAL A 253 -5.80 -17.54 -25.59
CA VAL A 253 -6.64 -17.00 -26.68
C VAL A 253 -7.23 -18.14 -27.52
N GLU A 254 -6.42 -19.11 -27.92
CA GLU A 254 -6.87 -20.25 -28.70
C GLU A 254 -7.95 -21.06 -28.00
N GLU A 255 -7.80 -21.31 -26.69
CA GLU A 255 -8.80 -22.03 -25.91
C GLU A 255 -10.14 -21.27 -25.85
N LEU A 256 -10.11 -19.97 -25.53
CA LEU A 256 -11.32 -19.15 -25.36
C LEU A 256 -12.08 -18.89 -26.67
N TYR A 257 -11.37 -18.72 -27.79
CA TYR A 257 -12.00 -18.51 -29.10
C TYR A 257 -12.47 -19.79 -29.79
N LYS A 258 -12.11 -20.97 -29.29
CA LYS A 258 -12.68 -22.26 -29.73
C LYS A 258 -14.00 -22.61 -29.05
N ARG A 259 -14.29 -21.98 -27.90
CA ARG A 259 -15.58 -22.15 -27.21
C ARG A 259 -16.72 -21.63 -28.12
N PRO A 260 -17.89 -22.28 -28.13
CA PRO A 260 -19.04 -21.76 -28.87
C PRO A 260 -19.42 -20.38 -28.37
N ASP A 261 -20.06 -19.58 -29.22
CA ASP A 261 -20.61 -18.31 -28.78
C ASP A 261 -21.78 -18.56 -27.83
N GLU A 262 -21.75 -17.88 -26.69
CA GLU A 262 -22.74 -17.98 -25.63
C GLU A 262 -23.42 -16.62 -25.49
N GLU A 263 -24.76 -16.60 -25.44
CA GLU A 263 -25.49 -15.38 -25.11
C GLU A 263 -25.18 -14.99 -23.66
N TYR A 264 -24.86 -13.71 -23.46
CA TYR A 264 -24.62 -13.18 -22.12
C TYR A 264 -25.86 -13.36 -21.24
N ASN A 265 -25.68 -14.02 -20.09
CA ASN A 265 -26.73 -14.25 -19.10
C ASN A 265 -26.48 -13.41 -17.84
N GLU A 266 -27.24 -12.32 -17.69
CA GLU A 266 -27.19 -11.42 -16.54
C GLU A 266 -27.37 -12.15 -15.20
N GLY A 267 -28.19 -13.20 -15.15
CA GLY A 267 -28.43 -13.98 -13.93
C GLY A 267 -27.23 -14.79 -13.44
N THR A 268 -26.17 -14.91 -14.26
CA THR A 268 -24.91 -15.60 -13.90
C THR A 268 -23.75 -14.63 -13.66
N SER A 269 -24.00 -13.32 -13.81
CA SER A 269 -22.99 -12.28 -13.61
C SER A 269 -22.74 -12.03 -12.13
N SER A 270 -21.48 -11.80 -11.80
CA SER A 270 -21.03 -11.40 -10.47
C SER A 270 -21.06 -9.88 -10.25
N VAL A 271 -21.41 -9.10 -11.28
CA VAL A 271 -21.53 -7.63 -11.23
C VAL A 271 -22.78 -7.14 -11.95
N GLN A 272 -23.21 -5.93 -11.63
CA GLN A 272 -24.33 -5.29 -12.33
C GLN A 272 -24.03 -5.06 -13.82
N ASN A 273 -25.05 -5.20 -14.67
CA ASN A 273 -24.97 -4.96 -16.11
C ASN A 273 -24.42 -3.57 -16.47
N ARG A 274 -24.70 -2.55 -15.64
CA ARG A 274 -24.15 -1.19 -15.85
C ARG A 274 -22.63 -1.21 -15.88
N VAL A 275 -21.99 -1.91 -14.94
CA VAL A 275 -20.53 -1.97 -14.83
C VAL A 275 -19.91 -2.71 -16.00
N ARG A 276 -20.54 -3.82 -16.43
CA ARG A 276 -20.16 -4.52 -17.67
C ARG A 276 -20.21 -3.57 -18.88
N PHE A 277 -21.31 -2.82 -19.01
CA PHE A 277 -21.52 -1.90 -20.13
C PHE A 277 -20.49 -0.76 -20.16
N GLU A 278 -20.11 -0.23 -19.00
CA GLU A 278 -19.06 0.79 -18.88
C GLU A 278 -17.65 0.20 -19.14
N LEU A 279 -17.41 -1.06 -18.76
CA LEU A 279 -16.13 -1.73 -18.88
C LEU A 279 -15.78 -2.14 -20.33
N LEU A 280 -16.73 -2.70 -21.07
CA LEU A 280 -16.48 -3.24 -22.41
C LEU A 280 -15.83 -2.24 -23.38
N PRO A 281 -16.30 -0.97 -23.51
CA PRO A 281 -15.65 0.02 -24.37
C PRO A 281 -14.19 0.29 -23.97
N ILE A 282 -13.89 0.29 -22.67
CA ILE A 282 -12.53 0.50 -22.16
C ILE A 282 -11.62 -0.64 -22.61
N LEU A 283 -12.09 -1.88 -22.47
CA LEU A 283 -11.32 -3.07 -22.87
C LEU A 283 -11.08 -3.12 -24.38
N LYS A 284 -12.11 -2.82 -25.20
CA LYS A 284 -12.03 -2.84 -26.67
C LYS A 284 -11.05 -1.78 -27.21
N LYS A 285 -10.90 -0.63 -26.55
CA LYS A 285 -9.97 0.45 -26.96
C LYS A 285 -8.50 0.00 -27.04
N GLY A 286 -8.12 -1.01 -26.25
CA GLY A 286 -6.74 -1.52 -26.20
C GLY A 286 -6.40 -2.57 -27.27
N LEU A 287 -7.34 -2.94 -28.14
CA LEU A 287 -7.14 -4.00 -29.12
C LEU A 287 -6.56 -3.45 -30.43
N PHE A 288 -5.64 -4.20 -31.04
CA PHE A 288 -5.12 -3.90 -32.39
C PHE A 288 -6.15 -4.13 -33.50
N PHE A 289 -7.16 -4.96 -33.22
CA PHE A 289 -8.27 -5.26 -34.11
C PHE A 289 -9.53 -5.55 -33.29
N ASP A 290 -10.69 -5.27 -33.85
CA ASP A 290 -11.97 -5.62 -33.23
C ASP A 290 -12.34 -7.09 -33.56
N PRO A 291 -12.37 -7.99 -32.57
CA PRO A 291 -12.68 -9.40 -32.81
C PRO A 291 -14.17 -9.66 -33.04
N GLU A 292 -15.05 -8.66 -32.89
CA GLU A 292 -16.52 -8.81 -32.94
C GLU A 292 -17.01 -9.46 -34.24
N PHE A 293 -16.25 -9.34 -35.33
CA PHE A 293 -16.59 -9.92 -36.64
C PHE A 293 -15.61 -11.00 -37.12
N TRP A 294 -14.71 -11.47 -36.26
CA TRP A 294 -13.64 -12.39 -36.65
C TRP A 294 -13.92 -13.82 -36.19
N ASN A 295 -13.86 -14.77 -37.12
CA ASN A 295 -13.83 -16.18 -36.76
C ASN A 295 -12.46 -16.59 -36.21
N PHE A 296 -12.39 -17.74 -35.53
CA PHE A 296 -11.15 -18.24 -34.93
C PHE A 296 -9.99 -18.35 -35.96
N VAL A 297 -10.27 -18.62 -37.23
CA VAL A 297 -9.25 -18.70 -38.28
C VAL A 297 -8.56 -17.35 -38.48
N MET A 298 -9.32 -16.25 -38.50
CA MET A 298 -8.78 -14.89 -38.60
C MET A 298 -7.96 -14.51 -37.36
N ILE A 299 -8.45 -14.83 -36.16
CA ILE A 299 -7.74 -14.60 -34.89
C ILE A 299 -6.41 -15.35 -34.91
N LYS A 300 -6.43 -16.66 -35.19
CA LYS A 300 -5.24 -17.52 -35.27
C LYS A 300 -4.21 -16.98 -36.25
N LYS A 301 -4.63 -16.62 -37.46
CA LYS A 301 -3.72 -16.09 -38.49
C LYS A 301 -2.99 -14.83 -38.01
N ASN A 302 -3.71 -13.89 -37.39
CA ASN A 302 -3.13 -12.65 -36.90
C ASN A 302 -2.23 -12.84 -35.68
N CYS A 303 -2.63 -13.66 -34.70
CA CYS A 303 -1.79 -13.98 -33.55
C CYS A 303 -0.48 -14.68 -33.96
N VAL A 304 -0.53 -15.65 -34.88
CA VAL A 304 0.68 -16.32 -35.38
C VAL A 304 1.60 -15.34 -36.11
N ALA A 305 1.04 -14.42 -36.90
CA ALA A 305 1.84 -13.38 -37.56
C ALA A 305 2.58 -12.48 -36.53
N LEU A 306 1.90 -12.09 -35.45
CA LEU A 306 2.49 -11.28 -34.37
C LEU A 306 3.55 -12.05 -33.55
N LEU A 307 3.35 -13.35 -33.31
CA LEU A 307 4.34 -14.22 -32.65
C LEU A 307 5.63 -14.34 -33.48
N ASN A 308 5.51 -14.47 -34.80
CA ASN A 308 6.68 -14.58 -35.66
C ASN A 308 7.48 -13.26 -35.76
N GLN A 309 6.81 -12.12 -35.58
CA GLN A 309 7.46 -10.81 -35.51
C GLN A 309 8.27 -10.63 -34.22
N SER A 310 7.80 -11.14 -33.08
CA SER A 310 8.57 -11.06 -31.82
C SER A 310 9.78 -12.00 -31.78
N THR A 311 9.78 -13.09 -32.57
CA THR A 311 10.95 -13.97 -32.72
C THR A 311 11.99 -13.51 -33.74
N GLY A 312 11.67 -12.48 -34.54
CA GLY A 312 12.52 -11.95 -35.61
C GLY A 312 13.52 -10.87 -35.16
N GLU A 313 13.41 -10.38 -33.92
CA GLU A 313 14.40 -9.49 -33.31
C GLU A 313 15.49 -10.33 -32.61
N THR A 314 16.33 -10.99 -33.40
CA THR A 314 17.68 -11.40 -32.99
C THR A 314 18.65 -10.74 -33.97
N ASP A 315 19.62 -9.99 -33.45
CA ASP A 315 20.60 -9.16 -34.18
C ASP A 315 21.06 -9.74 -35.54
N PRO A 316 21.06 -8.95 -36.63
CA PRO A 316 21.70 -9.33 -37.89
C PRO A 316 23.23 -9.16 -37.89
N ASP A 317 23.85 -8.69 -36.81
CA ASP A 317 25.30 -8.43 -36.76
C ASP A 317 26.08 -9.62 -36.18
N ASP A 318 25.95 -10.80 -36.81
CA ASP A 318 26.99 -11.82 -36.72
C ASP A 318 27.03 -12.67 -38.00
N VAL A 319 27.39 -12.03 -39.12
CA VAL A 319 28.01 -12.73 -40.25
C VAL A 319 29.45 -12.25 -40.33
N SER A 320 30.25 -12.73 -39.39
CA SER A 320 31.68 -12.83 -39.56
C SER A 320 31.99 -13.91 -40.60
N GLY A 321 32.48 -13.46 -41.76
CA GLY A 321 33.33 -14.25 -42.66
C GLY A 321 32.65 -14.79 -43.92
N VAL A 322 32.95 -14.15 -45.06
CA VAL A 322 33.62 -14.76 -46.22
C VAL A 322 34.23 -13.64 -47.08
N GLN A 323 35.55 -13.42 -46.96
CA GLN A 323 36.61 -13.51 -48.00
C GLN A 323 37.76 -12.54 -47.76
#